data_AF-A0A9E5Q5M3-F1
#
_entry.id   AF-A0A9E5Q5M3-F1
#
_cell.length_a   1.000
_cell.length_b   1.000
_cell.length_c   1.000
_cell.angle_alpha   90.00
_cell.angle_beta   90.00
_cell.angle_gamma   90.00
#
_symmetry.space_group_name_H-M   'P 1'
#
loop_
_entity.id
_entity.type
_entity.pdbx_description
1 polymer ?
#
loop_
_entity_poly.entity_id
_entity_poly.type
_entity_poly.pdbx_seq_one_letter_code
_entity_poly.pdbx_strand_id
1 'polypeptide(L)'
;ISLAFNLLLVLLILFWGMSTLSANSVPGEFLYPVKVLTERVKFVLTFNAENRAELRLTFAEERLQELSEIYQKNGQVDTSLIKAMLEEARLALDKTPVTPQKASLIFSKASHLNATQKFYLSGIQPKVQGGIRRVVDEAIHTCNRRSEWMQQMMQRMMNRMPMNHMMRQRCPMMRGWNKNENDP
;
A
#
# COMPACT_ATOMS: atom_id res chain seq x y z
N ILE A 1 9.40 -42.79 -14.82
CA ILE A 1 9.19 -41.37 -15.21
C ILE A 1 7.77 -40.91 -14.82
N SER A 2 6.70 -41.66 -15.14
CA SER A 2 5.31 -41.27 -14.82
C SER A 2 4.97 -41.14 -13.32
N LEU A 3 5.50 -42.00 -12.44
CA LEU A 3 5.24 -41.90 -10.99
C LEU A 3 5.90 -40.66 -10.36
N ALA A 4 7.14 -40.34 -10.75
CA ALA A 4 7.84 -39.16 -10.27
C ALA A 4 7.20 -37.86 -10.78
N PHE A 5 6.72 -37.86 -12.03
CA PHE A 5 5.99 -36.73 -12.61
C PHE A 5 4.62 -36.52 -11.94
N ASN A 6 3.88 -37.59 -11.66
CA ASN A 6 2.61 -37.52 -10.93
C ASN A 6 2.82 -37.06 -9.47
N LEU A 7 3.88 -37.54 -8.80
CA LEU A 7 4.27 -37.04 -7.47
C LEU A 7 4.64 -35.56 -7.51
N LEU A 8 5.39 -35.12 -8.52
CA LEU A 8 5.72 -33.71 -8.71
C LEU A 8 4.47 -32.85 -8.93
N LEU A 9 3.52 -33.31 -9.75
CA LEU A 9 2.25 -32.63 -9.98
C LEU A 9 1.40 -32.52 -8.71
N VAL A 10 1.29 -33.61 -7.95
CA VAL A 10 0.57 -33.60 -6.66
C VAL A 10 1.24 -32.66 -5.67
N LEU A 11 2.58 -32.66 -5.60
CA LEU A 11 3.32 -31.72 -4.76
C LEU A 11 3.14 -30.27 -5.21
N LEU A 12 3.10 -29.99 -6.52
CA LEU A 12 2.84 -28.65 -7.05
C LEU A 12 1.43 -28.17 -6.74
N ILE A 13 0.42 -29.03 -6.83
CA ILE A 13 -0.97 -28.71 -6.48
C ILE A 13 -1.11 -28.49 -4.97
N LEU A 14 -0.50 -29.32 -4.14
CA LEU A 14 -0.50 -29.16 -2.69
C LEU A 14 0.26 -27.88 -2.28
N PHE A 15 1.36 -27.57 -2.95
CA PHE A 15 2.11 -26.33 -2.74
C PHE A 15 1.29 -25.10 -3.16
N TRP A 16 0.60 -25.17 -4.31
CA TRP A 16 -0.33 -24.14 -4.76
C TRP A 16 -1.50 -23.94 -3.79
N GLY A 17 -2.17 -25.02 -3.36
CA GLY A 17 -3.29 -24.95 -2.42
C GLY A 17 -2.88 -24.44 -1.03
N MET A 18 -1.69 -24.77 -0.58
CA MET A 18 -1.15 -24.29 0.70
C MET A 18 -0.73 -22.81 0.61
N SER A 19 -0.27 -22.36 -0.57
CA SER A 19 0.05 -20.94 -0.79
C SER A 19 -1.20 -20.04 -0.69
N THR A 20 -2.34 -20.46 -1.25
CA THR A 20 -3.60 -19.68 -1.20
C THR A 20 -4.20 -19.65 0.21
N LEU A 21 -4.11 -20.75 0.96
CA LEU A 21 -4.53 -20.80 2.35
C LEU A 21 -3.64 -19.95 3.26
N SER A 22 -2.32 -19.96 3.03
CA SER A 22 -1.40 -19.11 3.80
C SER A 22 -1.60 -17.62 3.54
N ALA A 23 -2.08 -17.23 2.36
CA ALA A 23 -2.24 -15.82 2.00
C ALA A 23 -3.19 -15.06 2.95
N ASN A 24 -4.21 -15.73 3.49
CA ASN A 24 -5.17 -15.14 4.42
C ASN A 24 -4.82 -15.36 5.90
N SER A 25 -3.62 -15.89 6.21
CA SER A 25 -3.23 -16.11 7.60
C SER A 25 -2.77 -14.82 8.28
N VAL A 26 -3.09 -14.69 9.57
CA VAL A 26 -2.66 -13.58 10.43
C VAL A 26 -1.56 -14.01 11.40
N PRO A 27 -0.79 -13.08 12.01
CA PRO A 27 0.19 -13.43 13.04
C PRO A 27 -0.36 -14.36 14.12
N GLY A 28 0.40 -15.42 14.42
CA GLY A 28 0.03 -16.46 15.39
C GLY A 28 -0.69 -17.67 14.79
N GLU A 29 -1.12 -17.61 13.52
CA GLU A 29 -1.71 -18.78 12.84
C GLU A 29 -0.65 -19.69 12.21
N PHE A 30 -0.98 -20.98 12.10
CA PHE A 30 -0.06 -22.04 11.68
C PHE A 30 0.62 -21.77 10.32
N LEU A 31 -0.11 -21.18 9.37
CA LEU A 31 0.37 -20.91 8.01
C LEU A 31 1.03 -19.53 7.86
N TYR A 32 1.06 -18.69 8.89
CA TYR A 32 1.65 -17.35 8.82
C TYR A 32 3.14 -17.34 8.47
N PRO A 33 3.98 -18.24 9.01
CA PRO A 33 5.39 -18.33 8.59
C PRO A 33 5.54 -18.61 7.09
N VAL A 34 4.62 -19.38 6.50
CA VAL A 34 4.59 -19.68 5.06
C VAL A 34 4.21 -18.44 4.25
N LYS A 35 3.24 -17.64 4.72
CA LYS A 35 2.89 -16.34 4.12
C LYS A 35 4.12 -15.43 4.05
N VAL A 36 4.77 -15.20 5.20
CA VAL A 36 5.95 -14.32 5.30
C VAL A 36 7.11 -14.82 4.43
N LEU A 37 7.33 -16.14 4.36
CA LEU A 37 8.35 -16.71 3.48
C LEU A 37 8.03 -16.46 1.99
N THR A 38 6.78 -16.66 1.60
CA THR A 38 6.30 -16.44 0.22
C THR A 38 6.44 -14.97 -0.18
N GLU A 39 6.06 -14.05 0.71
CA GLU A 39 6.26 -12.59 0.54
C GLU A 39 7.74 -12.25 0.30
N ARG A 40 8.65 -12.82 1.11
CA ARG A 40 10.10 -12.59 0.97
C ARG A 40 10.64 -13.10 -0.36
N VAL A 41 10.26 -14.31 -0.75
CA VAL A 41 10.68 -14.89 -2.04
C VAL A 41 10.18 -14.01 -3.18
N LYS A 42 8.91 -13.60 -3.16
CA LYS A 42 8.33 -12.69 -4.15
C LYS A 42 9.09 -11.36 -4.21
N PHE A 43 9.47 -10.79 -3.06
CA PHE A 43 10.23 -9.55 -3.00
C PHE A 43 11.65 -9.69 -3.57
N VAL A 44 12.37 -10.77 -3.23
CA VAL A 44 13.73 -11.03 -3.72
C VAL A 44 13.73 -11.25 -5.24
N LEU A 45 12.74 -11.97 -5.77
CA LEU A 45 12.59 -12.23 -7.21
C LEU A 45 12.07 -11.03 -8.00
N THR A 46 11.57 -9.98 -7.33
CA THR A 46 11.16 -8.74 -7.99
C THR A 46 12.38 -7.87 -8.24
N PHE A 47 12.86 -7.76 -9.48
CA PHE A 47 14.08 -7.01 -9.80
C PHE A 47 13.86 -5.52 -10.07
N ASN A 48 12.72 -5.14 -10.66
CA ASN A 48 12.42 -3.74 -10.98
C ASN A 48 12.09 -2.94 -9.69
N ALA A 49 12.76 -1.81 -9.50
CA ALA A 49 12.53 -0.90 -8.37
C ALA A 49 11.06 -0.46 -8.26
N GLU A 50 10.41 -0.16 -9.37
CA GLU A 50 9.00 0.25 -9.42
C GLU A 50 8.08 -0.88 -8.91
N ASN A 51 8.29 -2.11 -9.39
CA ASN A 51 7.54 -3.27 -8.95
C ASN A 51 7.83 -3.59 -7.47
N ARG A 52 9.05 -3.34 -6.99
CA ARG A 52 9.37 -3.45 -5.56
C ARG A 52 8.58 -2.44 -4.74
N ALA A 53 8.45 -1.20 -5.21
CA ALA A 53 7.65 -0.18 -4.54
C ALA A 53 6.17 -0.56 -4.48
N GLU A 54 5.61 -1.04 -5.58
CA GLU A 54 4.24 -1.56 -5.59
C GLU A 54 4.06 -2.71 -4.60
N LEU A 55 4.99 -3.67 -4.60
CA LEU A 55 4.92 -4.81 -3.70
C LEU A 55 5.04 -4.40 -2.23
N ARG A 56 5.83 -3.37 -1.91
CA ARG A 56 5.89 -2.76 -0.57
C ARG A 56 4.57 -2.12 -0.17
N LEU A 57 3.88 -1.43 -1.08
CA LEU A 57 2.53 -0.91 -0.83
C LEU A 57 1.53 -2.05 -0.59
N THR A 58 1.63 -3.14 -1.36
CA THR A 58 0.81 -4.35 -1.12
C THR A 58 1.06 -4.93 0.26
N PHE A 59 2.32 -5.09 0.69
CA PHE A 59 2.61 -5.58 2.04
C PHE A 59 2.08 -4.62 3.12
N ALA A 60 2.16 -3.31 2.92
CA ALA A 60 1.57 -2.34 3.83
C ALA A 60 0.03 -2.48 3.94
N GLU A 61 -0.65 -2.80 2.83
CA GLU A 61 -2.08 -3.10 2.80
C GLU A 61 -2.41 -4.41 3.51
N GLU A 62 -1.64 -5.47 3.26
CA GLU A 62 -1.77 -6.77 3.95
C GLU A 62 -1.63 -6.64 5.46
N ARG A 63 -0.63 -5.89 5.95
CA ARG A 63 -0.44 -5.66 7.39
C ARG A 63 -1.61 -4.87 8.01
N LEU A 64 -2.24 -3.96 7.25
CA LEU A 64 -3.47 -3.27 7.69
C LEU A 64 -4.65 -4.24 7.76
N GLN A 65 -4.79 -5.12 6.76
CA GLN A 65 -5.84 -6.14 6.74
C GLN A 65 -5.69 -7.11 7.91
N GLU A 66 -4.49 -7.64 8.16
CA GLU A 66 -4.21 -8.51 9.30
C GLU A 66 -4.53 -7.83 10.64
N LEU A 67 -4.18 -6.55 10.77
CA LEU A 67 -4.52 -5.76 11.95
C LEU A 67 -6.05 -5.67 12.11
N SER A 68 -6.75 -5.44 11.01
CA SER A 68 -8.21 -5.39 10.98
C SER A 68 -8.87 -6.69 11.35
N GLU A 69 -8.37 -7.80 10.82
CA GLU A 69 -8.88 -9.15 11.09
C GLU A 69 -8.66 -9.54 12.55
N ILE A 70 -7.47 -9.32 13.10
CA ILE A 70 -7.19 -9.57 14.52
C ILE A 70 -8.11 -8.72 15.39
N TYR A 71 -8.22 -7.42 15.10
CA TYR A 71 -9.07 -6.52 15.88
C TYR A 71 -10.55 -6.93 15.84
N GLN A 72 -11.06 -7.37 14.69
CA GLN A 72 -12.44 -7.87 14.57
C GLN A 72 -12.64 -9.21 15.29
N LYS A 73 -11.64 -10.09 15.26
CA LYS A 73 -11.72 -11.44 15.85
C LYS A 73 -11.69 -11.41 17.38
N ASN A 74 -10.87 -10.56 17.98
CA ASN A 74 -10.65 -10.60 19.44
C ASN A 74 -10.45 -9.22 20.11
N GLY A 75 -10.62 -8.12 19.38
CA GLY A 75 -10.45 -6.76 19.91
C GLY A 75 -9.02 -6.35 20.22
N GLN A 76 -8.03 -7.20 19.92
CA GLN A 76 -6.62 -6.91 20.17
C GLN A 76 -6.03 -6.05 19.05
N VAL A 77 -5.04 -5.24 19.42
CA VAL A 77 -4.29 -4.40 18.48
C VAL A 77 -2.83 -4.79 18.56
N ASP A 78 -2.35 -5.45 17.51
CA ASP A 78 -0.95 -5.80 17.38
C ASP A 78 -0.14 -4.58 16.92
N THR A 79 0.60 -3.98 17.84
CA THR A 79 1.45 -2.82 17.56
C THR A 79 2.58 -3.12 16.58
N SER A 80 2.99 -4.39 16.43
CA SER A 80 4.01 -4.78 15.47
C SER A 80 3.49 -4.69 14.03
N LEU A 81 2.21 -5.02 13.80
CA LEU A 81 1.55 -4.85 12.51
C LEU A 81 1.41 -3.37 12.14
N ILE A 82 1.09 -2.49 13.10
CA ILE A 82 1.06 -1.04 12.86
C ILE A 82 2.43 -0.53 12.41
N LYS A 83 3.50 -0.94 13.11
CA LYS A 83 4.87 -0.55 12.75
C LYS A 83 5.26 -1.09 11.37
N ALA A 84 4.99 -2.36 11.10
CA ALA A 84 5.29 -2.98 9.80
C ALA A 84 4.52 -2.28 8.66
N MET A 85 3.22 -2.04 8.83
CA MET A 85 2.37 -1.32 7.88
C MET A 85 2.95 0.05 7.51
N LEU A 86 3.39 0.82 8.51
CA LEU A 86 3.97 2.15 8.28
C LEU A 86 5.34 2.06 7.62
N GLU A 87 6.20 1.14 8.03
CA GLU A 87 7.52 0.96 7.46
C GLU A 87 7.48 0.48 6.01
N GLU A 88 6.61 -0.46 5.68
CA GLU A 88 6.42 -0.95 4.31
C GLU A 88 6.02 0.20 3.37
N ALA A 89 5.04 1.03 3.79
CA ALA A 89 4.63 2.21 3.04
C ALA A 89 5.73 3.28 2.93
N ARG A 90 6.55 3.45 3.98
CA ARG A 90 7.70 4.37 3.95
C ARG A 90 8.76 3.88 2.95
N LEU A 91 9.09 2.59 2.99
CA LEU A 91 10.08 1.99 2.09
C LEU A 91 9.66 2.05 0.63
N ALA A 92 8.36 1.97 0.32
CA ALA A 92 7.84 2.16 -1.02
C ALA A 92 8.15 3.56 -1.59
N LEU A 93 8.13 4.58 -0.73
CA LEU A 93 8.30 5.99 -1.08
C LEU A 93 9.76 6.46 -1.07
N ASP A 94 10.58 5.96 -0.14
CA ASP A 94 11.95 6.47 0.07
C ASP A 94 12.98 5.90 -0.91
N LYS A 95 12.82 4.64 -1.35
CA LYS A 95 13.91 3.87 -1.96
C LYS A 95 13.80 3.68 -3.47
N THR A 96 12.85 4.33 -4.12
CA THR A 96 12.49 3.98 -5.49
C THR A 96 12.87 5.09 -6.46
N PRO A 97 13.90 4.89 -7.31
CA PRO A 97 14.07 5.70 -8.50
C PRO A 97 12.91 5.37 -9.45
N VAL A 98 11.81 6.11 -9.36
CA VAL A 98 10.64 5.94 -10.22
C VAL A 98 10.77 6.86 -11.43
N THR A 99 10.43 6.34 -12.61
CA THR A 99 10.25 7.19 -13.79
C THR A 99 9.14 8.23 -13.54
N PRO A 100 9.22 9.46 -14.09
CA PRO A 100 8.18 10.49 -13.87
C PRO A 100 6.76 10.01 -14.21
N GLN A 101 6.62 9.13 -15.20
CA GLN A 101 5.34 8.57 -15.64
C GLN A 101 4.75 7.63 -14.60
N LYS A 102 5.53 6.68 -14.05
CA LYS A 102 5.03 5.73 -13.04
C LYS A 102 5.04 6.30 -11.62
N ALA A 103 5.78 7.38 -11.38
CA ALA A 103 5.78 8.10 -10.11
C ALA A 103 4.35 8.49 -9.72
N SER A 104 3.58 9.02 -10.68
CA SER A 104 2.18 9.41 -10.45
C SER A 104 1.31 8.25 -9.94
N LEU A 105 1.46 7.05 -10.50
CA LEU A 105 0.73 5.86 -10.10
C LEU A 105 1.13 5.38 -8.71
N ILE A 106 2.43 5.28 -8.42
CA ILE A 106 2.92 4.88 -7.10
C ILE A 106 2.47 5.87 -6.03
N PHE A 107 2.58 7.18 -6.29
CA PHE A 107 2.12 8.21 -5.36
C PHE A 107 0.61 8.19 -5.17
N SER A 108 -0.16 7.95 -6.23
CA SER A 108 -1.61 7.81 -6.14
C SER A 108 -2.00 6.61 -5.25
N LYS A 109 -1.41 5.45 -5.50
CA LYS A 109 -1.61 4.24 -4.67
C LYS A 109 -1.20 4.49 -3.22
N ALA A 110 -0.03 5.07 -2.99
CA ALA A 110 0.47 5.38 -1.65
C ALA A 110 -0.41 6.40 -0.92
N SER A 111 -0.93 7.41 -1.62
CA SER A 111 -1.86 8.39 -1.07
C SER A 111 -3.17 7.75 -0.64
N HIS A 112 -3.76 6.93 -1.50
CA HIS A 112 -4.98 6.17 -1.17
C HIS A 112 -4.75 5.26 0.04
N LEU A 113 -3.69 4.45 0.02
CA LEU A 113 -3.35 3.56 1.13
C LEU A 113 -3.14 4.33 2.43
N ASN A 114 -2.39 5.44 2.39
CA ASN A 114 -2.14 6.27 3.57
C ASN A 114 -3.43 6.87 4.15
N ALA A 115 -4.39 7.25 3.30
CA ALA A 115 -5.71 7.71 3.73
C ALA A 115 -6.50 6.58 4.39
N THR A 116 -6.51 5.37 3.81
CA THR A 116 -7.15 4.19 4.39
C THR A 116 -6.54 3.80 5.73
N GLN A 117 -5.21 3.79 5.83
CA GLN A 117 -4.48 3.53 7.08
C GLN A 117 -4.90 4.53 8.16
N LYS A 118 -4.90 5.83 7.85
CA LYS A 118 -5.35 6.87 8.78
C LYS A 118 -6.79 6.67 9.21
N PHE A 119 -7.70 6.42 8.25
CA PHE A 119 -9.12 6.23 8.54
C PHE A 119 -9.33 5.07 9.51
N TYR A 120 -8.71 3.92 9.23
CA TYR A 120 -8.81 2.74 10.08
C TYR A 120 -8.25 3.01 11.49
N LEU A 121 -7.04 3.58 11.57
CA LEU A 121 -6.39 3.91 12.84
C LEU A 121 -7.23 4.87 13.68
N SER A 122 -7.79 5.92 13.07
CA SER A 122 -8.70 6.86 13.75
C SER A 122 -9.98 6.18 14.24
N GLY A 123 -10.46 5.15 13.54
CA GLY A 123 -11.64 4.38 13.96
C GLY A 123 -11.40 3.50 15.20
N ILE A 124 -10.18 2.98 15.37
CA ILE A 124 -9.80 2.18 16.56
C ILE A 124 -9.23 3.03 17.69
N GLN A 125 -8.70 4.22 17.38
CA GLN A 125 -8.09 5.16 18.33
C GLN A 125 -8.94 5.37 19.60
N PRO A 126 -10.24 5.72 19.55
CA PRO A 126 -11.05 5.93 20.76
C PRO A 126 -11.31 4.64 21.57
N LYS A 127 -11.03 3.47 21.00
CA LYS A 127 -11.32 2.15 21.59
C LYS A 127 -10.09 1.53 22.27
N VAL A 128 -8.91 2.14 22.13
CA VAL A 128 -7.66 1.67 22.72
C VAL A 128 -7.18 2.61 23.83
N GLN A 129 -6.38 2.09 24.77
CA GLN A 129 -5.88 2.83 25.94
C GLN A 129 -4.38 2.57 26.19
N GLY A 130 -3.80 3.33 27.12
CA GLY A 130 -2.44 3.12 27.61
C GLY A 130 -1.37 3.17 26.52
N GLY A 131 -0.45 2.19 26.51
CA GLY A 131 0.64 2.12 25.54
C GLY A 131 0.18 1.94 24.09
N ILE A 132 -0.90 1.18 23.87
CA ILE A 132 -1.45 0.95 22.52
C ILE A 132 -1.99 2.26 21.95
N ARG A 133 -2.67 3.06 22.77
CA ARG A 133 -3.18 4.37 22.35
C ARG A 133 -2.07 5.28 21.84
N ARG A 134 -0.93 5.33 22.53
CA ARG A 134 0.22 6.14 22.10
C ARG A 134 0.77 5.69 20.74
N VAL A 135 0.86 4.38 20.51
CA VAL A 135 1.31 3.85 19.21
C VAL A 135 0.32 4.20 18.09
N VAL A 136 -0.99 4.11 18.35
CA VAL A 136 -2.02 4.50 17.37
C VAL A 136 -1.97 6.01 17.09
N ASP A 137 -1.79 6.85 18.11
CA ASP A 137 -1.66 8.30 17.96
C ASP A 137 -0.43 8.67 17.12
N GLU A 138 0.72 8.02 17.39
CA GLU A 138 1.95 8.18 16.61
C GLU A 138 1.78 7.72 15.15
N ALA A 139 1.06 6.63 14.94
CA ALA A 139 0.76 6.11 13.62
C ALA A 139 -0.13 7.07 12.80
N ILE A 140 -1.16 7.66 13.43
CA ILE A 140 -2.02 8.67 12.81
C ILE A 140 -1.19 9.92 12.46
N HIS A 141 -0.32 10.37 13.37
CA HIS A 141 0.58 11.49 13.12
C HIS A 141 1.50 11.20 11.92
N THR A 142 2.07 9.99 11.84
CA THR A 142 2.89 9.55 10.70
C THR A 142 2.11 9.60 9.38
N CYS A 143 0.84 9.15 9.39
CA CYS A 143 -0.01 9.22 8.20
C CYS A 143 -0.30 10.67 7.77
N ASN A 144 -0.52 11.59 8.72
CA ASN A 144 -0.70 13.02 8.42
C ASN A 144 0.55 13.61 7.76
N ARG A 145 1.72 13.40 8.37
CA ARG A 145 3.01 13.87 7.86
C ARG A 145 3.30 13.34 6.46
N ARG A 146 3.00 12.07 6.20
CA ARG A 146 3.16 11.47 4.88
C ARG A 146 2.22 12.07 3.83
N SER A 147 0.96 12.35 4.20
CA SER A 147 0.00 13.02 3.31
C SER A 147 0.47 14.41 2.91
N GLU A 148 0.91 15.22 3.88
CA GLU A 148 1.47 16.56 3.64
C GLU A 148 2.67 16.49 2.69
N TRP A 149 3.60 15.56 2.96
CA TRP A 149 4.79 15.37 2.15
C TRP A 149 4.46 14.97 0.70
N MET A 150 3.52 14.03 0.50
CA MET A 150 3.10 13.61 -0.85
C MET A 150 2.43 14.75 -1.62
N GLN A 151 1.62 15.58 -0.95
CA GLN A 151 1.00 16.75 -1.57
C GLN A 151 2.04 17.78 -2.02
N GLN A 152 3.00 18.12 -1.16
CA GLN A 152 4.07 19.05 -1.52
C GLN A 152 4.93 18.52 -2.66
N MET A 153 5.23 17.22 -2.65
CA MET A 153 5.99 16.58 -3.72
C MET A 153 5.24 16.63 -5.05
N MET A 154 3.94 16.31 -5.07
CA MET A 154 3.13 16.39 -6.29
C MET A 154 3.06 17.82 -6.82
N GLN A 155 2.90 18.81 -5.95
CA GLN A 155 2.90 20.22 -6.33
C GLN A 155 4.24 20.64 -6.96
N ARG A 156 5.36 20.22 -6.39
CA ARG A 156 6.69 20.48 -6.97
C ARG A 156 6.87 19.82 -8.33
N MET A 157 6.35 18.60 -8.52
CA MET A 157 6.38 17.93 -9.82
C MET A 157 5.54 18.67 -10.86
N MET A 158 4.32 19.09 -10.50
CA MET A 158 3.45 19.87 -11.40
C MET A 158 4.08 21.21 -11.80
N ASN A 159 4.70 21.93 -10.86
CA ASN A 159 5.36 23.21 -11.12
C ASN A 159 6.61 23.09 -12.00
N ARG A 160 7.23 21.90 -12.11
CA ARG A 160 8.41 21.66 -12.95
C ARG A 160 8.07 21.21 -14.37
N MET A 161 6.79 20.96 -14.69
CA MET A 161 6.40 20.57 -16.05
C MET A 161 6.26 21.80 -16.95
N PRO A 162 6.96 21.85 -18.11
CA PRO A 162 6.89 23.00 -19.00
C PRO A 162 5.47 23.18 -19.59
N MET A 163 4.97 24.43 -19.55
CA MET A 163 3.61 24.83 -19.92
C MET A 163 3.15 24.35 -21.31
N ASN A 164 4.09 24.14 -22.25
CA ASN A 164 3.79 23.70 -23.62
C ASN A 164 3.18 22.29 -23.71
N HIS A 165 3.39 21.41 -22.72
CA HIS A 165 2.77 20.08 -22.70
C HIS A 165 1.33 20.10 -22.17
N MET A 166 0.94 21.09 -21.36
CA MET A 166 -0.44 21.23 -20.85
C MET A 166 -1.44 21.65 -21.94
N MET A 167 -1.00 22.38 -22.96
CA MET A 167 -1.88 22.75 -24.08
C MET A 167 -2.18 21.58 -25.04
N ARG A 168 -1.33 20.54 -25.08
CA ARG A 168 -1.50 19.40 -25.98
C ARG A 168 -2.38 18.28 -25.42
N GLN A 169 -2.55 18.22 -24.09
CA GLN A 169 -3.42 17.25 -23.41
C GLN A 169 -4.65 17.92 -22.78
N ARG A 170 -5.15 19.01 -23.38
CA ARG A 170 -6.44 19.56 -22.97
C ARG A 170 -7.53 18.56 -23.37
N CYS A 171 -7.99 17.76 -22.40
CA CYS A 171 -9.20 16.97 -22.54
C CYS A 171 -10.32 17.85 -23.12
N PRO A 172 -11.04 17.40 -24.18
CA PRO A 172 -12.05 18.22 -24.85
C PRO A 172 -13.27 18.58 -23.97
N MET A 173 -13.33 18.10 -22.73
CA MET A 173 -14.43 18.33 -21.78
C MET A 173 -14.50 19.74 -21.18
N MET A 174 -13.43 20.54 -21.26
CA MET A 174 -13.37 21.89 -20.65
C MET A 174 -13.68 23.03 -21.63
N ARG A 175 -14.23 22.75 -22.82
CA ARG A 175 -14.58 23.78 -23.82
C ARG A 175 -15.93 24.48 -23.56
N GLY A 176 -16.64 24.14 -22.48
CA GLY A 176 -17.97 24.67 -22.17
C GLY A 176 -18.04 25.86 -21.20
N TRP A 177 -16.93 26.29 -20.61
CA TRP A 177 -16.92 27.33 -19.56
C TRP A 177 -16.33 28.66 -20.05
N ASN A 178 -16.75 29.11 -21.24
CA ASN A 178 -16.54 30.50 -21.66
C ASN A 178 -17.66 30.96 -22.60
N LYS A 179 -18.88 30.96 -22.07
CA LYS A 179 -20.00 31.78 -22.55
C LYS A 179 -20.76 32.17 -21.29
N ASN A 180 -20.50 33.35 -20.76
CA ASN A 180 -21.34 34.16 -19.86
C ASN A 180 -20.46 35.15 -19.08
N GLU A 181 -19.74 36.02 -19.80
CA GLU A 181 -19.18 37.24 -19.24
C GLU A 181 -18.83 38.13 -20.42
N ASN A 182 -19.83 38.92 -20.84
CA ASN A 182 -19.78 40.19 -21.56
C ASN A 182 -21.07 40.35 -22.37
N ASP A 183 -22.09 40.87 -21.70
CA ASP A 183 -23.00 41.83 -22.34
C ASP A 183 -23.24 42.97 -21.33
N PRO A 184 -23.04 44.24 -21.72
CA PRO A 184 -23.29 45.41 -20.88
C PRO A 184 -24.80 45.68 -20.65
#